data_AF-A0A1U8GE08-F1
#
_entry.id   AF-A0A1U8GE08-F1
#
_cell.length_a   1.000
_cell.length_b   1.000
_cell.length_c   1.000
_cell.angle_alpha   90.00
_cell.angle_beta   90.00
_cell.angle_gamma   90.00
#
_symmetry.space_group_name_H-M   'P 1'
#
loop_
_entity.id
_entity.type
_entity.pdbx_description
1 polymer ?
#
loop_
_entity_poly.entity_id
_entity_poly.type
_entity_poly.pdbx_seq_one_letter_code
_entity_poly.pdbx_strand_id
1 'polypeptide(L)'
;MSILWEKSGTWRWLVRKTKESKPFFIGFATVCGVVPGIIGFCVMSATNTRNPELEAKLRQNARPETLMMGKVNKERLAEYLGELQRKENTNDRYVAALKGETMTRKPYQRIQPVPNANDTEAKKEQK
;
A
#
# COMPACT_ATOMS: atom_id res chain seq x y z
N MET A 1 -16.55 19.30 33.88
CA MET A 1 -17.39 18.12 33.55
C MET A 1 -18.87 18.27 33.98
N SER A 2 -19.39 19.48 34.23
CA SER A 2 -20.75 19.67 34.82
C SER A 2 -21.78 20.34 33.91
N ILE A 3 -21.40 21.03 32.83
CA ILE A 3 -22.34 21.83 32.02
C ILE A 3 -23.46 20.99 31.37
N LEU A 4 -23.12 19.82 30.81
CA LEU A 4 -24.11 18.94 30.20
C LEU A 4 -25.05 18.33 31.25
N TRP A 5 -24.51 17.94 32.40
CA TRP A 5 -25.30 17.39 33.49
C TRP A 5 -26.23 18.44 34.09
N GLU A 6 -25.76 19.66 34.32
CA GLU A 6 -26.53 20.72 34.96
C GLU A 6 -27.57 21.37 34.04
N LYS A 7 -27.29 21.57 32.74
CA LYS A 7 -28.22 22.28 31.84
C LYS A 7 -29.17 21.38 31.06
N SER A 8 -28.82 20.14 30.75
CA SER A 8 -29.66 19.32 29.85
C SER A 8 -30.51 18.30 30.61
N GLY A 9 -31.78 18.64 30.80
CA GLY A 9 -32.77 17.74 31.40
C GLY A 9 -32.94 16.43 30.61
N THR A 10 -32.73 16.49 29.30
CA THR A 10 -32.71 15.33 28.39
C THR A 10 -31.57 14.36 28.69
N TRP A 11 -30.35 14.86 28.99
CA TRP A 11 -29.23 14.00 29.36
C TRP A 11 -29.45 13.32 30.70
N ARG A 12 -29.94 14.05 31.70
CA ARG A 12 -30.29 13.44 33.00
C ARG A 12 -31.39 12.39 32.84
N TRP A 13 -32.41 12.67 32.03
CA TRP A 13 -33.48 11.72 31.74
C TRP A 13 -32.94 10.46 31.05
N LEU A 14 -32.08 10.63 30.04
CA LEU A 14 -31.48 9.52 29.30
C LEU A 14 -30.61 8.65 30.20
N VAL A 15 -29.75 9.26 31.04
CA VAL A 15 -28.90 8.54 32.00
C VAL A 15 -29.74 7.86 33.09
N ARG A 16 -30.83 8.49 33.54
CA ARG A 16 -31.74 7.86 34.50
C ARG A 16 -32.45 6.65 33.89
N LYS A 17 -32.92 6.75 32.65
CA LYS A 17 -33.56 5.64 31.93
C LYS A 17 -32.62 4.48 31.62
N THR A 18 -31.37 4.75 31.22
CA THR A 18 -30.36 3.69 31.04
C THR A 18 -29.95 3.02 32.35
N LYS A 19 -29.92 3.76 33.46
CA LYS A 19 -29.67 3.18 34.79
C LYS A 19 -30.85 2.35 35.32
N GLU A 20 -32.07 2.82 35.15
CA GLU A 20 -33.28 2.19 35.72
C GLU A 20 -33.77 1.00 34.88
N SER A 21 -33.43 0.91 33.58
CA SER A 21 -33.94 -0.16 32.71
C SER A 21 -32.84 -0.84 31.88
N LYS A 22 -32.57 -2.10 32.21
CA LYS A 22 -31.64 -2.99 31.49
C LYS A 22 -31.97 -3.16 29.99
N PRO A 23 -33.23 -3.39 29.57
CA PRO A 23 -33.52 -3.56 28.13
C PRO A 23 -33.29 -2.27 27.34
N PHE A 24 -33.59 -1.11 27.92
CA PHE A 24 -33.32 0.19 27.28
C PHE A 24 -31.82 0.44 27.12
N PHE A 25 -31.01 0.12 28.14
CA PHE A 25 -29.56 0.26 28.05
C PHE A 25 -28.97 -0.61 26.92
N ILE A 26 -29.39 -1.88 26.83
CA ILE A 26 -28.92 -2.78 25.77
C ILE A 26 -29.33 -2.24 24.39
N GLY A 27 -30.60 -1.84 24.21
CA GLY A 27 -31.07 -1.27 22.95
C GLY A 27 -30.36 0.03 22.57
N PHE A 28 -30.10 0.91 23.54
CA PHE A 28 -29.36 2.14 23.30
C PHE A 28 -27.90 1.85 22.91
N ALA A 29 -27.23 0.93 23.62
CA ALA A 29 -25.85 0.54 23.33
C ALA A 29 -25.71 -0.12 21.95
N THR A 30 -26.65 -0.98 21.55
CA THR A 30 -26.62 -1.60 20.22
C THR A 30 -26.80 -0.56 19.12
N VAL A 31 -27.73 0.38 19.28
CA VAL A 31 -27.92 1.48 18.32
C VAL A 31 -26.65 2.34 18.22
N CYS A 32 -26.04 2.70 19.34
CA CYS A 32 -24.78 3.46 19.36
C CYS A 32 -23.59 2.71 18.74
N GLY A 33 -23.60 1.37 18.70
CA GLY A 33 -22.58 0.60 17.99
C GLY A 33 -22.87 0.45 16.49
N VAL A 34 -24.12 0.12 16.14
CA VAL A 34 -24.52 -0.20 14.77
C VAL A 34 -24.55 1.04 13.89
N VAL A 35 -25.10 2.16 14.37
CA VAL A 35 -25.26 3.38 13.56
C VAL A 35 -23.91 3.94 13.09
N PRO A 36 -22.89 4.12 13.96
CA PRO A 36 -21.57 4.53 13.51
C PRO A 36 -20.90 3.52 12.59
N GLY A 37 -21.13 2.21 12.80
CA GLY A 37 -20.61 1.16 11.92
C GLY A 37 -21.14 1.27 10.49
N ILE A 38 -22.45 1.49 10.33
CA ILE A 38 -23.08 1.69 9.01
C ILE A 38 -22.56 2.98 8.37
N ILE A 39 -22.51 4.09 9.12
CA ILE A 39 -22.00 5.36 8.60
C ILE A 39 -20.54 5.20 8.16
N GLY A 40 -19.70 4.57 8.97
CA GLY A 40 -18.31 4.28 8.64
C GLY A 40 -18.17 3.41 7.39
N PHE A 41 -19.00 2.38 7.25
CA PHE A 41 -19.04 1.53 6.06
C PHE A 41 -19.48 2.30 4.81
N CYS A 42 -20.49 3.16 4.91
CA CYS A 42 -20.96 4.00 3.80
C CYS A 42 -19.88 5.02 3.38
N VAL A 43 -19.26 5.70 4.34
CA VAL A 43 -18.18 6.66 4.08
C VAL A 43 -16.98 5.94 3.45
N MET A 44 -16.60 4.78 3.99
CA MET A 44 -15.52 3.97 3.42
C MET A 44 -15.88 3.51 2.01
N SER A 45 -17.11 3.04 1.76
CA SER A 45 -17.56 2.61 0.42
C SER A 45 -17.58 3.76 -0.58
N ALA A 46 -18.03 4.95 -0.16
CA ALA A 46 -18.05 6.14 -1.01
C ALA A 46 -16.65 6.72 -1.28
N THR A 47 -15.73 6.63 -0.31
CA THR A 47 -14.39 7.21 -0.40
C THR A 47 -13.35 6.21 -0.94
N ASN A 48 -13.68 4.92 -0.99
CA ASN A 48 -12.79 3.89 -1.50
C ASN A 48 -12.63 4.05 -3.02
N THR A 49 -11.53 4.70 -3.40
CA THR A 49 -11.15 4.99 -4.79
C THR A 49 -10.68 3.76 -5.56
N ARG A 50 -10.89 2.55 -5.03
CA ARG A 50 -10.73 1.28 -5.78
C ARG A 50 -11.88 1.10 -6.76
N ASN A 51 -12.01 2.03 -7.70
CA ASN A 51 -12.86 1.84 -8.85
C ASN A 51 -12.05 1.03 -9.89
N PRO A 52 -12.37 -0.25 -10.11
CA PRO A 52 -11.65 -1.08 -11.09
C PRO A 52 -11.70 -0.48 -12.49
N GLU A 53 -12.71 0.34 -12.79
CA GLU A 53 -12.84 1.07 -14.06
C GLU A 53 -11.84 2.23 -14.18
N LEU A 54 -11.55 2.95 -13.08
CA LEU A 54 -10.50 3.98 -13.07
C LEU A 54 -9.12 3.35 -13.18
N GLU A 55 -8.87 2.24 -12.48
CA GLU A 55 -7.63 1.49 -12.66
C GLU A 55 -7.47 0.97 -14.09
N ALA A 56 -8.55 0.46 -14.69
CA ALA A 56 -8.54 -0.01 -16.08
C ALA A 56 -8.27 1.16 -17.05
N LYS A 57 -8.91 2.32 -16.86
CA LYS A 57 -8.67 3.54 -17.65
C LYS A 57 -7.26 4.10 -17.47
N LEU A 58 -6.70 4.05 -16.26
CA LEU A 58 -5.31 4.45 -16.00
C LEU A 58 -4.31 3.47 -16.63
N ARG A 59 -4.61 2.16 -16.63
CA ARG A 59 -3.82 1.14 -17.36
C ARG A 59 -3.96 1.28 -18.88
N GLN A 60 -5.11 1.72 -19.38
CA GLN A 60 -5.34 1.95 -20.80
C GLN A 60 -4.62 3.22 -21.31
N ASN A 61 -4.57 4.28 -20.50
CA ASN A 61 -3.85 5.52 -20.82
C ASN A 61 -2.36 5.50 -20.39
N ALA A 62 -1.89 4.40 -19.80
CA ALA A 62 -0.51 4.24 -19.43
C ALA A 62 0.37 4.21 -20.68
N ARG A 63 1.41 5.05 -20.70
CA ARG A 63 2.42 5.03 -21.76
C ARG A 63 3.03 3.63 -21.87
N PRO A 64 3.40 3.16 -23.07
CA PRO A 64 3.98 1.83 -23.27
C PRO A 64 5.21 1.60 -22.39
N GLU A 65 6.00 2.66 -22.13
CA GLU A 65 7.15 2.62 -21.22
C GLU A 65 6.76 2.30 -19.77
N THR A 66 5.66 2.84 -19.26
CA THR A 66 5.24 2.59 -17.87
C THR A 66 4.67 1.18 -17.69
N LEU A 67 4.01 0.64 -18.72
CA LEU A 67 3.58 -0.76 -18.75
C LEU A 67 4.77 -1.73 -18.74
N MET A 68 5.80 -1.43 -19.52
CA MET A 68 7.03 -2.22 -19.54
C MET A 68 7.78 -2.15 -18.20
N MET A 69 7.87 -0.98 -17.58
CA MET A 69 8.47 -0.83 -16.25
C MET A 69 7.68 -1.57 -15.16
N GLY A 70 6.34 -1.54 -15.22
CA GLY A 70 5.50 -2.31 -14.31
C GLY A 70 5.70 -3.82 -14.44
N LYS A 71 5.83 -4.32 -15.67
CA LYS A 71 6.11 -5.74 -15.94
C LYS A 71 7.50 -6.14 -15.43
N VAL A 72 8.52 -5.34 -15.72
CA VAL A 72 9.89 -5.58 -15.24
C VAL A 72 9.95 -5.58 -13.71
N ASN A 73 9.30 -4.61 -13.05
CA ASN A 73 9.27 -4.58 -11.58
C ASN A 73 8.56 -5.80 -10.98
N LYS A 74 7.48 -6.28 -11.62
CA LYS A 74 6.78 -7.49 -11.18
C LYS A 74 7.66 -8.73 -11.33
N GLU A 75 8.36 -8.87 -12.44
CA GLU A 75 9.30 -9.97 -12.68
C GLU A 75 10.47 -9.95 -11.68
N ARG A 76 11.03 -8.77 -11.41
CA ARG A 76 12.08 -8.57 -10.38
C ARG A 76 11.61 -8.95 -8.99
N LEU A 77 10.39 -8.57 -8.63
CA LEU A 77 9.85 -8.86 -7.31
C LEU A 77 9.56 -10.36 -7.15
N ALA A 78 9.07 -11.02 -8.20
CA ALA A 78 8.89 -12.48 -8.21
C ALA A 78 10.25 -13.22 -8.07
N GLU A 79 11.29 -12.75 -8.75
CA GLU A 79 12.66 -13.28 -8.62
C GLU A 79 13.17 -13.12 -7.19
N TYR A 80 13.06 -11.92 -6.61
CA TYR A 80 13.48 -11.64 -5.24
C TYR A 80 12.74 -12.50 -4.20
N LEU A 81 11.42 -12.66 -4.35
CA LEU A 81 10.64 -13.52 -3.47
C LEU A 81 11.02 -15.00 -3.63
N GLY A 82 11.32 -15.45 -4.85
CA GLY A 82 11.82 -16.80 -5.10
C GLY A 82 13.18 -17.06 -4.45
N GLU A 83 14.08 -16.08 -4.48
CA GLU A 83 15.39 -16.14 -3.81
C GLU A 83 15.25 -16.20 -2.28
N LEU A 84 14.35 -15.38 -1.71
CA LEU A 84 14.02 -15.42 -0.28
C LEU A 84 13.43 -16.77 0.12
N GLN A 85 12.53 -17.33 -0.68
CA GLN A 85 11.94 -18.65 -0.42
C GLN A 85 13.00 -19.77 -0.45
N ARG A 86 13.98 -19.67 -1.35
CA ARG A 86 15.11 -20.60 -1.46
C ARG A 86 16.20 -20.38 -0.39
N LYS A 87 16.06 -19.35 0.46
CA LYS A 87 17.03 -18.93 1.47
C LYS A 87 18.43 -18.72 0.90
N GLU A 88 18.50 -18.26 -0.34
CA GLU A 88 19.77 -18.04 -1.02
C GLU A 88 20.44 -16.76 -0.49
N ASN A 89 21.77 -16.78 -0.37
CA ASN A 89 22.51 -15.66 0.20
C ASN A 89 22.45 -14.45 -0.75
N THR A 90 21.72 -13.42 -0.33
CA THR A 90 21.46 -12.20 -1.12
C THR A 90 22.56 -11.14 -0.95
N ASN A 91 23.58 -11.40 -0.12
CA ASN A 91 24.64 -10.46 0.22
C ASN A 91 25.47 -10.03 -1.01
N ASP A 92 25.60 -10.91 -2.01
CA ASP A 92 26.35 -10.64 -3.24
C ASP A 92 25.79 -9.42 -4.01
N ARG A 93 24.46 -9.19 -3.95
CA ARG A 93 23.83 -8.01 -4.56
C ARG A 93 24.14 -6.71 -3.82
N TYR A 94 24.25 -6.77 -2.50
CA TYR A 94 24.62 -5.62 -1.68
C TYR A 94 26.09 -5.24 -1.89
N VAL A 95 26.97 -6.25 -2.00
CA VAL A 95 28.39 -6.05 -2.33
C VAL A 95 28.55 -5.46 -3.73
N ALA A 96 27.78 -5.95 -4.71
CA ALA A 96 27.75 -5.40 -6.07
C ALA A 96 27.28 -3.94 -6.09
N ALA A 97 26.19 -3.62 -5.38
CA ALA A 97 25.69 -2.25 -5.26
C ALA A 97 26.70 -1.30 -4.60
N LEU A 98 27.41 -1.77 -3.55
CA LEU A 98 28.50 -1.03 -2.91
C LEU A 98 29.70 -0.80 -3.84
N LYS A 99 29.96 -1.72 -4.78
CA LYS A 99 30.97 -1.59 -5.83
C LYS A 99 30.54 -0.71 -7.01
N GLY A 100 29.33 -0.15 -6.98
CA GLY A 100 28.77 0.65 -8.07
C GLY A 100 28.28 -0.19 -9.26
N GLU A 101 28.18 -1.51 -9.11
CA GLU A 101 27.59 -2.39 -10.11
C GLU A 101 26.05 -2.19 -10.07
N THR A 102 25.54 -1.28 -10.90
CA THR A 102 24.12 -0.92 -10.91
C THR A 102 23.25 -2.07 -11.43
N MET A 103 22.20 -2.44 -10.69
CA MET A 103 21.20 -3.48 -11.01
C MET A 103 20.34 -3.19 -12.27
N THR A 104 20.63 -2.12 -13.00
CA THR A 104 19.91 -1.76 -14.22
C THR A 104 20.37 -2.61 -15.40
N ARG A 105 20.00 -3.89 -15.43
CA ARG A 105 19.88 -4.65 -16.70
C ARG A 105 19.30 -6.07 -16.58
N LYS A 106 18.72 -6.50 -17.72
CA LYS A 106 18.30 -7.84 -18.21
C LYS A 106 17.76 -8.87 -17.19
N PRO A 107 16.58 -9.47 -17.44
CA PRO A 107 16.03 -10.50 -16.56
C PRO A 107 16.96 -11.73 -16.49
N TYR A 108 17.05 -12.37 -15.32
CA TYR A 108 17.80 -13.61 -15.03
C TYR A 108 19.33 -13.53 -14.90
N GLN A 109 19.93 -12.34 -14.81
CA GLN A 109 21.39 -12.20 -14.64
C GLN A 109 21.73 -11.59 -13.28
N ARG A 110 22.40 -12.36 -12.41
CA ARG A 110 22.64 -12.04 -10.98
C ARG A 110 23.56 -10.83 -10.76
N ILE A 111 24.62 -10.70 -11.56
CA ILE A 111 25.61 -9.62 -11.52
C ILE A 111 25.99 -9.31 -12.97
N GLN A 112 26.05 -8.03 -13.35
CA GLN A 112 26.60 -7.63 -14.64
C GLN A 112 27.96 -6.97 -14.44
N PRO A 113 28.96 -7.33 -15.26
CA PRO A 113 30.23 -6.64 -15.24
C PRO A 113 30.04 -5.19 -15.70
N VAL A 114 30.76 -4.28 -15.04
CA VAL A 114 30.82 -2.86 -15.40
C VAL A 114 31.50 -2.72 -16.77
N PRO A 115 30.98 -1.91 -17.71
CA PRO A 115 31.74 -1.55 -18.90
C PRO A 115 33.01 -0.81 -18.45
N ASN A 116 34.18 -1.37 -18.77
CA ASN A 116 35.43 -0.70 -18.47
C ASN A 116 35.53 0.57 -19.32
N ALA A 117 36.14 1.63 -18.80
CA ALA A 117 36.31 2.91 -19.51
C ALA A 117 36.94 2.73 -20.91
N ASN A 118 37.78 1.71 -21.08
CA ASN A 118 38.45 1.36 -22.33
C ASN A 118 37.49 0.96 -23.48
N ASP A 119 36.28 0.46 -23.16
CA ASP A 119 35.28 0.08 -24.19
C ASP A 119 34.61 1.31 -24.83
N THR A 120 34.68 2.46 -24.16
CA THR A 120 34.10 3.72 -24.66
C THR A 120 35.04 4.43 -25.64
N GLU A 121 36.36 4.22 -25.49
CA GLU A 121 37.37 4.78 -26.39
C GLU A 121 37.48 3.97 -27.70
N ALA A 122 37.46 2.63 -27.62
CA ALA A 122 37.50 1.76 -28.81
C ALA A 122 36.33 1.99 -29.80
N LYS A 123 35.19 2.51 -29.32
CA LYS A 123 34.02 2.81 -30.16
C LYS A 123 34.06 4.20 -30.81
N LYS A 124 34.92 5.11 -30.34
CA LYS A 124 35.10 6.44 -30.95
C LYS A 124 36.13 6.42 -32.09
N GLU A 125 37.06 5.48 -32.10
CA GLU A 125 38.10 5.39 -33.15
C GLU A 125 37.63 4.67 -34.43
N GLN A 126 36.46 4.03 -34.43
CA GLN A 126 35.88 3.35 -35.60
C GLN A 126 34.79 4.16 -36.32
N LYS A 127 34.71 5.48 -36.13
CA LYS A 127 33.80 6.35 -36.87
C LYS A 127 34.55 7.39 -37.71
#